data_AF-A0AAD9C015-F1
#
_entry.id   AF-A0AAD9C015-F1
#
_cell.length_a   1.000
_cell.length_b   1.000
_cell.length_c   1.000
_cell.angle_alpha   90.00
_cell.angle_beta   90.00
_cell.angle_gamma   90.00
#
_symmetry.space_group_name_H-M   'P 1'
#
loop_
_entity.id
_entity.type
_entity.pdbx_description
1 polymer ?
#
loop_
_entity_poly.entity_id
_entity_poly.type
_entity_poly.pdbx_seq_one_letter_code
_entity_poly.pdbx_strand_id
1 'polypeptide(L)'
;MEEFFEEYLRFSMYEMDHLSYVQFYIKYMDLMRVDLQYALKFLDGVLKSETIMKKLKEGKYDLLLADPIYPGSELVAEILGIPLVYSLRFSLAHNWERYCGQLPAPPSFVPGAMSKLTDKMDFSESVELPLLRFARHFDE
;
A
#
# COMPACT_ATOMS: atom_id res chain seq x y z
N MET A 1 -5.52 10.25 14.98
CA MET A 1 -5.73 9.13 14.05
C MET A 1 -6.98 9.40 13.21
N GLU A 2 -8.12 9.68 13.83
CA GLU A 2 -9.34 10.08 13.10
C GLU A 2 -9.14 11.33 12.25
N GLU A 3 -8.58 12.41 12.81
CA GLU A 3 -8.28 13.64 12.04
C GLU A 3 -7.37 13.39 10.84
N PHE A 4 -6.32 12.57 11.01
CA PHE A 4 -5.43 12.17 9.91
C PHE A 4 -6.17 11.37 8.84
N PHE A 5 -7.06 10.47 9.25
CA PHE A 5 -7.85 9.66 8.33
C PHE A 5 -8.84 10.51 7.54
N GLU A 6 -9.51 11.48 8.19
CA GLU A 6 -10.38 12.44 7.53
C GLU A 6 -9.61 13.34 6.56
N GLU A 7 -8.41 13.81 6.93
CA GLU A 7 -7.54 14.58 6.06
C GLU A 7 -7.10 13.77 4.84
N TYR A 8 -6.70 12.50 5.04
CA TYR A 8 -6.34 11.59 3.97
C TYR A 8 -7.52 11.33 3.02
N LEU A 9 -8.71 11.08 3.55
CA LEU A 9 -9.92 10.89 2.75
C LEU A 9 -10.26 12.15 1.95
N ARG A 10 -10.18 13.32 2.59
CA ARG A 10 -10.45 14.60 1.89
C ARG A 10 -9.44 14.84 0.77
N PHE A 11 -8.16 14.59 1.04
CA PHE A 11 -7.10 14.69 0.04
C PHE A 11 -7.34 13.73 -1.12
N SER A 12 -7.62 12.46 -0.84
CA SER A 12 -7.85 11.42 -1.85
C SER A 12 -9.11 11.68 -2.69
N MET A 13 -10.19 12.17 -2.09
CA MET A 13 -11.49 12.31 -2.76
C MET A 13 -11.65 13.64 -3.50
N TYR A 14 -11.05 14.73 -3.01
CA TYR A 14 -11.34 16.08 -3.51
C TYR A 14 -10.12 16.83 -4.01
N GLU A 15 -8.97 16.70 -3.35
CA GLU A 15 -7.82 17.57 -3.65
C GLU A 15 -6.89 16.95 -4.71
N MET A 16 -6.79 15.62 -4.76
CA MET A 16 -5.88 14.89 -5.64
C MET A 16 -6.07 15.23 -7.14
N ASP A 17 -7.31 15.47 -7.57
CA ASP A 17 -7.64 15.74 -8.98
C ASP A 17 -7.30 17.16 -9.44
N HIS A 18 -7.09 18.09 -8.49
CA HIS A 18 -6.85 19.50 -8.77
C HIS A 18 -5.38 19.91 -8.60
N LEU A 19 -4.50 18.99 -8.17
CA LEU A 19 -3.10 19.26 -7.89
C LEU A 19 -2.19 18.89 -9.06
N SER A 20 -1.13 19.69 -9.26
CA SER A 20 -0.04 19.30 -10.17
C SER A 20 0.72 18.09 -9.62
N TYR A 21 1.38 17.31 -10.49
CA TYR A 21 2.13 16.11 -10.10
C TYR A 21 3.11 16.34 -8.95
N VAL A 22 3.85 17.45 -8.98
CA VAL A 22 4.84 17.79 -7.93
C VAL A 22 4.14 18.14 -6.61
N GLN A 23 3.07 18.95 -6.66
CA GLN A 23 2.32 19.31 -5.46
C GLN A 23 1.63 18.08 -4.84
N PHE A 24 1.08 17.20 -5.69
CA PHE A 24 0.55 15.91 -5.27
C PHE A 24 1.61 15.09 -4.56
N TYR A 25 2.81 14.94 -5.15
CA TYR A 25 3.90 14.18 -4.55
C TYR A 25 4.34 14.75 -3.21
N ILE A 26 4.54 16.07 -3.10
CA ILE A 26 4.93 16.73 -1.84
C ILE A 26 3.89 16.45 -0.76
N LYS A 27 2.60 16.67 -1.06
CA LYS A 27 1.52 16.50 -0.10
C LYS A 27 1.32 15.04 0.31
N TYR A 28 1.45 14.11 -0.65
CA TYR A 28 1.44 12.69 -0.39
C TYR A 28 2.59 12.27 0.53
N MET A 29 3.81 12.76 0.28
CA MET A 29 4.97 12.47 1.13
C MET A 29 4.82 13.01 2.54
N ASP A 30 4.20 14.18 2.72
CA ASP A 30 3.91 14.73 4.05
C ASP A 30 2.88 13.88 4.81
N LEU A 31 1.81 13.43 4.15
CA LEU A 31 0.83 12.50 4.75
C LEU A 31 1.49 11.16 5.13
N MET A 32 2.29 10.59 4.24
CA MET A 32 3.04 9.34 4.51
C MET A 32 4.01 9.49 5.69
N ARG A 33 4.65 10.66 5.85
CA ARG A 33 5.53 10.93 6.99
C ARG A 33 4.75 10.91 8.30
N VAL A 34 3.56 11.51 8.33
CA VAL A 34 2.70 11.52 9.52
C VAL A 34 2.21 10.11 9.84
N ASP A 35 1.76 9.35 8.84
CA ASP A 35 1.33 7.96 9.00
C ASP A 35 2.46 7.08 9.58
N LEU A 36 3.67 7.21 9.03
CA LEU A 36 4.85 6.49 9.50
C LEU A 36 5.15 6.77 10.98
N GLN A 37 5.02 8.03 11.42
CA GLN A 37 5.21 8.38 12.83
C GLN A 37 4.17 7.74 13.75
N TYR A 38 2.91 7.64 13.30
CA TYR A 38 1.87 6.93 14.05
C TYR A 38 2.13 5.42 14.08
N ALA A 39 2.51 4.83 12.95
CA ALA A 39 2.84 3.41 12.86
C ALA A 39 3.98 3.03 13.82
N LEU A 40 5.06 3.83 13.87
CA LEU A 40 6.17 3.59 14.79
C LEU A 40 5.77 3.71 16.27
N LYS A 41 4.93 4.70 16.62
CA LYS A 41 4.39 4.84 17.98
C LYS A 41 3.52 3.65 18.38
N PHE A 42 2.70 3.16 17.44
CA PHE A 42 1.86 1.99 17.67
C PHE A 42 2.71 0.73 17.88
N LEU A 43 3.71 0.52 17.02
CA LEU A 43 4.67 -0.58 17.14
C LEU A 43 5.39 -0.56 18.49
N ASP A 44 5.91 0.59 18.90
CA ASP A 44 6.58 0.75 20.19
C ASP A 44 5.64 0.43 21.37
N GLY A 45 4.37 0.86 21.29
CA GLY A 45 3.35 0.52 22.28
C GLY A 45 3.04 -0.98 22.35
N VAL A 46 2.96 -1.66 21.20
CA VAL A 46 2.73 -3.11 21.13
C VAL A 46 3.93 -3.89 21.69
N LEU A 47 5.16 -3.50 21.31
CA LEU A 47 6.38 -4.16 21.75
C LEU A 47 6.63 -3.99 23.25
N LYS A 48 6.36 -2.81 23.81
CA LYS A 48 6.51 -2.53 25.25
C LYS A 48 5.42 -3.18 26.10
N SER A 49 4.26 -3.50 25.52
CA SER A 49 3.16 -4.11 26.24
C SER A 49 3.34 -5.62 26.40
N GLU A 50 3.81 -6.04 27.58
CA GLU A 50 3.98 -7.46 27.91
C GLU A 50 2.69 -8.26 27.77
N THR A 51 1.54 -7.65 28.09
CA THR A 51 0.24 -8.32 28.02
C THR A 51 -0.15 -8.68 26.59
N ILE A 52 0.11 -7.79 25.62
CA ILE A 52 -0.17 -8.02 24.21
C ILE A 52 0.81 -9.06 23.66
N MET A 53 2.11 -8.89 23.95
CA MET A 53 3.13 -9.81 23.46
C MET A 53 2.95 -11.23 23.99
N LYS A 54 2.52 -11.37 25.24
CA LYS A 54 2.19 -12.67 25.83
C LYS A 54 1.00 -13.33 25.13
N LYS A 55 -0.08 -12.57 24.89
CA LYS A 55 -1.24 -13.08 24.12
C LYS A 55 -0.86 -13.53 22.72
N LEU A 56 0.01 -12.77 22.04
CA LEU A 56 0.50 -13.14 20.70
C LEU A 56 1.30 -14.45 20.71
N LYS A 57 2.16 -14.66 21.72
CA LYS A 57 2.92 -15.91 21.88
C LYS A 57 2.01 -17.10 22.23
N GLU A 58 1.01 -16.89 23.08
CA GLU A 58 0.04 -17.93 23.45
C GLU A 58 -0.87 -18.34 22.29
N GLY A 59 -1.08 -17.43 21.33
CA GLY A 59 -1.89 -17.67 20.13
C GLY A 59 -1.35 -18.73 19.17
N LYS A 60 -0.06 -19.10 19.27
CA LYS A 60 0.61 -20.13 18.43
C LYS A 60 0.31 -19.97 16.93
N TYR A 61 0.58 -18.78 16.40
CA TYR A 61 0.45 -18.51 14.97
C TYR A 61 1.52 -19.25 14.16
N ASP A 62 1.18 -19.70 12.95
CA ASP A 62 2.11 -20.40 12.05
C ASP A 62 2.83 -19.46 11.09
N LEU A 63 2.32 -18.23 10.89
CA LEU A 63 2.78 -17.29 9.87
C LEU A 63 2.40 -15.85 10.26
N LEU A 64 3.28 -14.88 9.98
CA LEU A 64 2.94 -13.47 9.98
C LEU A 64 2.70 -12.99 8.54
N LEU A 65 1.49 -12.50 8.27
CA LEU A 65 1.17 -11.81 7.02
C LEU A 65 1.20 -10.29 7.27
N ALA A 66 2.07 -9.58 6.55
CA ALA A 66 2.22 -8.14 6.72
C ALA A 66 2.20 -7.39 5.39
N ASP A 67 1.80 -6.12 5.42
CA ASP A 67 1.93 -5.20 4.30
C ASP A 67 3.22 -4.37 4.52
N PRO A 68 4.14 -4.28 3.54
CA PRO A 68 5.40 -3.53 3.69
C PRO A 68 5.20 -2.01 3.84
N ILE A 69 3.99 -1.48 3.67
CA ILE A 69 3.67 -0.08 3.99
C ILE A 69 3.93 0.23 5.48
N TYR A 70 3.70 -0.74 6.37
CA TYR A 70 3.89 -0.54 7.81
C TYR A 70 5.18 -1.21 8.31
N PRO A 71 6.14 -0.43 8.85
CA PRO A 71 7.39 -1.00 9.35
C PRO A 71 7.18 -1.73 10.68
N GLY A 72 8.05 -2.69 10.97
CA GLY A 72 8.10 -3.41 12.25
C GLY A 72 7.56 -4.83 12.25
N SER A 73 6.97 -5.27 11.14
CA SER A 73 6.54 -6.65 10.96
C SER A 73 7.70 -7.65 11.06
N GLU A 74 8.88 -7.32 10.54
CA GLU A 74 10.10 -8.13 10.65
C GLU A 74 10.50 -8.38 12.10
N LEU A 75 10.55 -7.31 12.90
CA LEU A 75 10.90 -7.38 14.31
C LEU A 75 9.90 -8.25 15.09
N VAL A 76 8.60 -8.10 14.80
CA VAL A 76 7.56 -8.91 15.45
C VAL A 76 7.65 -10.37 15.04
N ALA A 77 7.90 -10.67 13.75
CA ALA A 77 8.12 -12.03 13.27
C ALA A 77 9.32 -12.70 13.96
N GLU A 78 10.43 -11.97 14.11
CA GLU A 78 11.63 -12.46 14.78
C GLU A 78 11.36 -12.76 16.26
N ILE A 79 10.65 -11.89 16.98
CA ILE A 79 10.27 -12.10 18.39
C ILE A 79 9.35 -13.31 18.56
N LEU A 80 8.46 -13.57 17.59
CA LEU A 80 7.53 -14.69 17.61
C LEU A 80 8.14 -15.98 17.05
N GLY A 81 9.25 -15.90 16.31
CA GLY A 81 9.92 -17.04 15.69
C GLY A 81 9.12 -17.66 14.53
N ILE A 82 8.31 -16.86 13.82
CA ILE A 82 7.42 -17.32 12.75
C ILE A 82 7.85 -16.77 11.39
N PRO A 83 7.60 -17.50 10.29
CA PRO A 83 7.86 -17.01 8.95
C PRO A 83 7.05 -15.72 8.67
N LEU A 84 7.68 -14.78 7.97
CA LEU A 84 7.06 -13.54 7.51
C LEU A 84 6.74 -13.63 6.02
N VAL A 85 5.52 -13.28 5.65
CA VAL A 85 5.08 -13.14 4.26
C VAL A 85 4.54 -11.74 4.04
N TYR A 86 5.07 -11.08 3.02
CA TYR A 86 4.59 -9.79 2.58
C TYR A 86 3.43 -9.92 1.60
N SER A 87 2.42 -9.08 1.75
CA SER A 87 1.32 -8.91 0.80
C SER A 87 1.08 -7.43 0.56
N LEU A 88 1.60 -6.92 -0.55
CA LEU A 88 1.36 -5.56 -1.01
C LEU A 88 0.38 -5.60 -2.17
N ARG A 89 -0.84 -5.08 -2.02
CA ARG A 89 -1.85 -5.13 -3.11
C ARG A 89 -2.24 -3.77 -3.69
N PHE A 90 -2.13 -2.71 -2.89
CA PHE A 90 -2.66 -1.39 -3.23
C PHE A 90 -1.61 -0.43 -3.80
N SER A 91 -0.37 -0.85 -3.93
CA SER A 91 0.72 0.02 -4.41
C SER A 91 0.93 -0.07 -5.92
N LEU A 92 1.54 0.97 -6.47
CA LEU A 92 2.13 0.91 -7.81
C LEU A 92 3.22 -0.18 -7.90
N ALA A 93 3.94 -0.41 -6.80
CA ALA A 93 4.95 -1.46 -6.69
C ALA A 93 4.34 -2.85 -6.89
N HIS A 94 3.10 -3.13 -6.50
CA HIS A 94 2.44 -4.41 -6.79
C HIS A 94 2.22 -4.64 -8.28
N ASN A 95 1.89 -3.59 -9.04
CA ASN A 95 1.82 -3.69 -10.50
C ASN A 95 3.20 -3.99 -11.07
N TRP A 96 4.23 -3.29 -10.59
CA TRP A 96 5.62 -3.50 -11.00
C TRP A 96 6.14 -4.92 -10.68
N GLU A 97 5.97 -5.38 -9.44
CA GLU A 97 6.32 -6.72 -8.96
C GLU A 97 5.63 -7.81 -9.77
N ARG A 98 4.35 -7.61 -10.15
CA ARG A 98 3.64 -8.52 -11.05
C ARG A 98 4.28 -8.60 -12.44
N TYR A 99 4.68 -7.46 -13.00
CA TYR A 99 5.35 -7.41 -14.30
C TYR A 99 6.75 -8.04 -14.24
N CYS A 100 7.56 -7.69 -13.23
CA CYS A 100 8.89 -8.26 -13.03
C CYS A 100 8.84 -9.77 -12.74
N GLY A 101 7.82 -10.23 -12.02
CA GLY A 101 7.59 -11.64 -11.71
C GLY A 101 7.04 -12.46 -12.88
N GLN A 102 6.86 -11.87 -14.07
CA GLN A 102 6.22 -12.50 -15.23
C GLN A 102 4.89 -13.19 -14.89
N LEU A 103 4.17 -12.67 -13.88
CA LEU A 103 2.91 -13.24 -13.44
C LEU A 103 1.90 -13.01 -14.57
N PRO A 104 1.31 -14.07 -15.16
CA PRO A 104 0.36 -13.93 -16.25
C PRO A 104 -0.92 -13.30 -15.70
N ALA A 105 -0.99 -11.98 -15.71
CA ALA A 105 -2.21 -11.25 -15.47
C ALA A 105 -2.97 -11.19 -16.80
N PRO A 106 -4.19 -11.73 -16.89
CA PRO A 106 -5.00 -11.51 -18.06
C PRO A 106 -5.12 -10.00 -18.31
N PRO A 107 -5.09 -9.53 -19.58
CA PRO A 107 -5.34 -8.13 -19.92
C PRO A 107 -6.75 -7.64 -19.51
N SER A 108 -7.53 -8.51 -18.85
CA SER A 108 -8.93 -8.33 -18.55
C SER A 108 -9.14 -7.15 -17.62
N PHE A 109 -9.72 -6.08 -18.18
CA PHE A 109 -10.85 -5.28 -17.68
C PHE A 109 -10.85 -4.75 -16.24
N VAL A 110 -9.82 -5.04 -15.45
CA VAL A 110 -9.69 -4.61 -14.07
C VAL A 110 -8.69 -3.46 -14.06
N PRO A 111 -9.15 -2.24 -13.78
CA PRO A 111 -8.30 -1.08 -13.56
C PRO A 111 -7.19 -1.43 -12.58
N GLY A 112 -5.95 -1.04 -12.89
CA GLY A 112 -4.86 -1.16 -11.90
C GLY A 112 -5.25 -0.37 -10.64
N ALA A 113 -4.89 -0.88 -9.46
CA ALA A 113 -5.06 -0.10 -8.23
C ALA A 113 -4.47 1.30 -8.42
N MET A 114 -5.20 2.35 -8.01
CA MET A 114 -4.87 3.77 -8.23
C MET A 114 -5.03 4.30 -9.68
N SER A 115 -5.57 3.51 -10.62
CA SER A 115 -5.98 4.05 -11.93
C SER A 115 -7.40 4.61 -11.85
N LYS A 116 -7.66 5.75 -12.52
CA LYS A 116 -8.98 6.39 -12.58
C LYS A 116 -9.95 5.67 -13.52
N LEU A 117 -9.58 4.50 -14.03
CA LEU A 117 -10.36 3.74 -14.98
C LEU A 117 -11.44 2.96 -14.22
N THR A 118 -12.62 2.84 -14.81
CA THR A 118 -13.75 2.12 -14.21
C THR A 118 -13.87 0.71 -14.78
N ASP A 119 -14.77 -0.11 -14.22
CA ASP A 119 -15.12 -1.43 -14.75
C ASP A 119 -15.87 -1.35 -16.10
N LYS A 120 -16.36 -0.17 -16.47
CA LYS A 120 -16.98 0.13 -17.76
C LYS A 120 -16.07 1.05 -18.56
N MET A 121 -15.19 0.44 -19.37
CA MET A 121 -14.29 1.17 -20.27
C MET A 121 -14.81 1.12 -21.71
N ASP A 122 -14.79 2.24 -22.40
CA ASP A 122 -14.95 2.28 -23.86
C ASP A 122 -13.71 1.69 -24.56
N PHE A 123 -13.78 1.40 -25.87
CA PHE A 123 -12.65 0.80 -26.60
C PHE A 123 -11.37 1.65 -26.51
N SER A 124 -11.48 2.98 -26.49
CA SER A 124 -10.34 3.89 -26.28
C SER A 124 -9.72 3.75 -24.89
N GLU A 125 -10.52 3.70 -23.84
CA GLU A 125 -10.06 3.53 -22.45
C GLU A 125 -9.49 2.12 -22.23
N SER A 126 -10.02 1.12 -22.95
CA SER A 126 -9.51 -0.25 -22.95
C SER A 126 -8.14 -0.39 -23.63
N VAL A 127 -7.82 0.48 -24.59
CA VAL A 127 -6.48 0.61 -25.19
C VAL A 127 -5.58 1.50 -24.34
N GLU A 128 -6.16 2.48 -23.65
CA GLU A 128 -5.46 3.33 -22.69
C GLU A 128 -5.01 2.57 -21.44
N LEU A 129 -5.73 1.54 -20.97
CA LEU A 129 -5.31 0.71 -19.84
C LEU A 129 -3.94 0.04 -20.09
N PRO A 130 -3.71 -0.70 -21.20
CA PRO A 130 -2.38 -1.15 -21.59
C PRO A 130 -1.39 0.00 -21.79
N LEU A 131 -1.78 1.09 -22.46
CA LEU A 131 -0.87 2.20 -22.74
C LEU A 131 -0.44 2.99 -21.50
N LEU A 132 -1.30 3.18 -20.49
CA LEU A 132 -0.94 3.75 -19.19
C LEU A 132 -0.01 2.81 -18.41
N ARG A 133 -0.19 1.49 -18.58
CA ARG A 133 0.77 0.50 -18.04
C ARG A 133 2.11 0.55 -18.78
N PHE A 134 2.13 0.84 -20.08
CA PHE A 134 3.35 0.96 -20.89
C PHE A 134 4.00 2.36 -20.88
N ALA A 135 3.27 3.46 -20.72
CA ALA A 135 3.81 4.82 -20.77
C ALA A 135 4.52 5.15 -19.46
N ARG A 136 4.03 4.64 -18.33
CA ARG A 136 4.75 4.70 -17.04
C ARG A 136 6.01 3.81 -16.98
N HIS A 137 6.31 3.08 -18.06
CA HIS A 137 7.60 2.40 -18.26
C HIS A 137 8.71 3.36 -18.74
N PHE A 138 8.35 4.52 -19.30
CA PHE A 138 9.27 5.41 -20.02
C PHE A 138 9.46 6.80 -19.38
N ASP A 139 8.88 7.06 -18.21
CA ASP A 139 9.17 8.26 -17.39
C ASP A 139 10.26 7.97 -16.33
N GLU A 140 11.29 7.19 -16.70
CA GLU A 140 12.63 7.16 -16.09
C GLU A 140 13.66 7.76 -17.04
#